data_AF-A0A0J1G4W9-F1
#
_entry.id   AF-A0A0J1G4W9-F1
#
_cell.length_a   1.000
_cell.length_b   1.000
_cell.length_c   1.000
_cell.angle_alpha   90.00
_cell.angle_beta   90.00
_cell.angle_gamma   90.00
#
_symmetry.space_group_name_H-M   'P 1'
#
loop_
_entity.id
_entity.type
_entity.pdbx_description
1 polymer ?
#
loop_
_entity_poly.entity_id
_entity_poly.type
_entity_poly.pdbx_seq_one_letter_code
_entity_poly.pdbx_strand_id
1 'polypeptide(L)' 'MIQTVEPGIYIPGFGGVRIEDIVIVKENGCQNMTHSTKELLEL' A
#
# COMPACT_ATOMS: atom_id res chain seq x y z
N MET A 1 6.87 0.71 -15.96
CA MET A 1 7.10 1.70 -14.87
C MET A 1 6.96 0.98 -13.55
N ILE A 2 7.77 1.30 -12.54
CA ILE A 2 7.65 0.75 -11.18
C ILE A 2 7.18 1.91 -10.28
N GLN A 3 6.17 1.68 -9.46
CA GLN A 3 5.52 2.72 -8.65
C GLN A 3 5.05 2.15 -7.31
N THR A 4 5.05 2.97 -6.26
CA THR A 4 4.38 2.68 -5.00
C THR A 4 2.91 3.09 -5.07
N VAL A 5 2.03 2.25 -4.51
CA VAL A 5 0.61 2.57 -4.28
C VAL A 5 0.42 2.58 -2.78
N GLU A 6 0.35 3.78 -2.19
CA GLU A 6 0.49 3.97 -0.74
C GLU A 6 -0.53 4.94 -0.11
N PRO A 7 -1.86 4.71 -0.26
CA PRO A 7 -2.86 5.58 0.36
C PRO A 7 -2.73 5.55 1.89
N GLY A 8 -2.83 6.74 2.49
CA GLY A 8 -2.78 6.92 3.93
C GLY A 8 -3.90 7.83 4.45
N ILE A 9 -4.40 7.51 5.64
CA ILE A 9 -5.31 8.37 6.40
C ILE A 9 -4.60 8.78 7.69
N TYR A 10 -4.66 10.08 7.98
CA TYR A 10 -3.99 10.69 9.12
C TYR A 10 -4.99 11.53 9.90
N ILE A 11 -5.11 11.26 11.20
CA ILE A 11 -6.00 11.98 12.11
C ILE A 11 -5.13 12.77 13.10
N PRO A 12 -5.16 14.11 13.04
CA PRO A 12 -4.38 14.96 13.93
C PRO A 12 -4.62 14.62 15.41
N GLY A 13 -3.54 14.47 16.17
CA GLY A 13 -3.60 14.17 17.61
C GLY A 13 -3.92 12.72 17.98
N PHE A 14 -4.16 11.83 17.01
CA PHE A 14 -4.44 10.42 17.25
C PHE A 14 -3.39 9.50 16.61
N GLY A 15 -3.17 9.64 15.29
CA GLY A 15 -2.24 8.79 14.55
C GLY A 15 -2.59 8.71 13.07
N GLY A 16 -2.06 7.71 12.38
CA GLY A 16 -2.38 7.46 10.98
C GLY A 16 -2.00 6.04 10.56
N VAL A 17 -2.62 5.61 9.46
CA VAL A 17 -2.39 4.30 8.86
C VAL A 17 -2.10 4.52 7.38
N ARG A 18 -1.11 3.79 6.85
CA ARG A 18 -0.79 3.72 5.43
C ARG A 18 -0.56 2.27 5.06
N ILE A 19 -1.14 1.84 3.95
CA ILE A 19 -0.89 0.53 3.34
C ILE A 19 -0.14 0.80 2.05
N GLU A 20 0.97 0.09 1.84
CA GLU A 20 1.86 0.33 0.71
C GLU A 20 2.19 -0.96 -0.03
N ASP A 21 2.05 -0.94 -1.35
CA ASP A 21 2.50 -1.99 -2.27
C ASP A 21 3.36 -1.41 -3.39
N ILE A 22 4.33 -2.19 -3.89
CA ILE A 22 5.08 -1.87 -5.10
C ILE A 22 4.40 -2.55 -6.28
N VAL A 23 4.10 -1.78 -7.33
CA VAL A 23 3.47 -2.30 -8.55
C VAL A 23 4.32 -2.04 -9.79
N ILE A 24 4.31 -2.99 -10.72
CA ILE A 24 4.83 -2.82 -12.07
C ILE A 24 3.65 -2.49 -12.99
N VAL A 25 3.65 -1.29 -13.56
CA VAL A 25 2.67 -0.87 -14.56
C VAL A 25 2.98 -1.59 -15.88
N LYS A 26 1.96 -2.24 -16.44
CA LYS A 26 1.95 -2.95 -17.73
C LYS A 26 0.97 -2.24 -18.69
N GLU A 27 0.95 -2.69 -19.94
CA GLU A 27 0.09 -2.11 -20.98
C GLU A 27 -1.40 -2.13 -20.61
N ASN A 28 -1.90 -3.23 -20.02
CA ASN A 28 -3.32 -3.42 -19.69
C ASN A 28 -3.59 -3.56 -18.19
N GLY A 29 -2.77 -2.93 -17.33
CA GLY A 29 -2.99 -2.96 -15.87
C GLY A 29 -1.69 -2.87 -15.08
N CYS A 30 -1.67 -3.47 -13.89
CA CYS A 30 -0.47 -3.56 -13.06
C CYS A 30 -0.28 -4.96 -12.48
N GLN A 31 0.97 -5.29 -12.14
CA GLN A 31 1.32 -6.46 -11.35
C GLN A 31 1.78 -6.01 -9.97
N ASN A 32 1.13 -6.52 -8.93
CA ASN A 32 1.54 -6.30 -7.55
C ASN A 32 2.73 -7.21 -7.19
N MET A 33 3.78 -6.62 -6.62
CA MET A 33 5.00 -7.31 -6.20
C MET A 33 5.09 -7.51 -4.68
N THR A 34 4.17 -6.92 -3.92
CA THR A 34 4.12 -7.00 -2.45
C THR A 34 2.96 -7.89 -2.01
N HIS A 35 3.26 -8.96 -1.27
CA HIS A 35 2.29 -10.00 -0.89
C HIS A 35 2.07 -10.14 0.61
N SER A 36 2.64 -9.25 1.43
CA SER A 36 2.31 -9.15 2.85
C SER A 36 0.80 -8.92 3.01
N THR A 37 0.23 -9.43 4.11
CA THR A 37 -1.18 -9.16 4.43
C THR A 37 -1.41 -7.67 4.62
N LYS A 38 -2.62 -7.23 4.25
CA LYS A 38 -3.10 -5.86 4.44
C LYS A 38 -4.07 -5.77 5.62
N GLU A 39 -4.29 -6.89 6.30
CA GLU A 39 -5.05 -6.96 7.54
C GLU A 39 -4.25 -6.35 8.70
N LEU A 40 -4.98 -5.85 9.69
CA LEU A 40 -4.39 -5.43 10.96
C LEU A 40 -3.85 -6.65 11.71
N LEU A 41 -2.58 -6.61 12.11
CA LEU A 41 -1.96 -7.62 12.95
C LEU A 41 -1.70 -7.04 14.34
N GLU A 42 -2.02 -7.81 15.37
CA GLU A 42 -1.71 -7.52 16.78
C GLU A 42 -0.72 -8.57 17.29
N LEU A 43 0.28 -8.14 18.06
CA LEU A 43 1.40 -8.96 18.52
C LEU A 43 1.20 -9.49 19.95
#